data_AF-A0A395HJ95-F1
#
_entry.id   AF-A0A395HJ95-F1
#
_cell.length_a   1.000
_cell.length_b   1.000
_cell.length_c   1.000
_cell.angle_alpha   90.00
_cell.angle_beta   90.00
_cell.angle_gamma   90.00
#
_symmetry.space_group_name_H-M   'P 1'
#
loop_
_entity.id
_entity.type
_entity.pdbx_description
1 polymer ?
#
loop_
_entity_poly.entity_id
_entity_poly.type
_entity_poly.pdbx_seq_one_letter_code
_entity_poly.pdbx_strand_id
1 'polypeptide(L)'
;MKMAVHPEAYLETQSRLTTWTDELEFLGYILCELVDADGLSTRGYECHQAADLPTIVDVVQPQLQKPDGRLAQVMRKKELKALRQSIAQAKQIRNQMAHHATPDEQKLRDLESTKRSLCDLFERAIKSVALERETGQIPWSPCCHIYKTYTEQRQPLVVTVPLNDESLLSIRQRVLRDHDSIQEGLLHRRPKHKATEESRQKQKDDYEAAITRRRQKQERHMALQSHSLTEKLQKLEERFDRSQELSYTKLNVIKERMGAEKEIFHRMRTEILKRGVLQPAGDEPTLFMTILLAISSPLWIPCVLIYHLYSRSYV
;
A
#
# COMPACT_ATOMS: atom_id res chain seq x y z
N MET A 1 8.63 -57.95 -4.95
CA MET A 1 9.79 -57.64 -4.09
C MET A 1 9.84 -56.14 -3.86
N LYS A 2 9.59 -55.66 -2.63
CA LYS A 2 9.93 -54.28 -2.26
C LYS A 2 11.45 -54.24 -2.15
N MET A 3 12.15 -53.64 -3.12
CA MET A 3 13.56 -53.32 -2.93
C MET A 3 13.64 -52.37 -1.73
N ALA A 4 14.25 -52.84 -0.65
CA ALA A 4 14.58 -51.98 0.48
C ALA A 4 15.55 -50.92 -0.06
N VAL A 5 15.09 -49.66 -0.10
CA VAL A 5 15.94 -48.53 -0.44
C VAL A 5 17.00 -48.44 0.66
N HIS A 6 18.28 -48.43 0.27
CA HIS A 6 19.38 -48.26 1.23
C HIS A 6 19.16 -46.96 2.04
N PRO A 7 19.27 -46.98 3.37
CA PRO A 7 19.04 -45.80 4.21
C PRO A 7 19.86 -44.57 3.78
N GLU A 8 21.07 -44.78 3.28
CA GLU A 8 21.95 -43.72 2.76
C GLU A 8 21.36 -43.03 1.52
N ALA A 9 20.91 -43.81 0.53
CA ALA A 9 20.28 -43.28 -0.69
C ALA A 9 18.97 -42.53 -0.39
N TYR A 10 18.21 -43.01 0.60
CA TYR A 10 17.04 -42.31 1.11
C TYR A 10 17.42 -40.96 1.71
N LEU A 11 18.39 -40.93 2.63
CA LEU A 11 18.82 -39.70 3.31
C LEU A 11 19.40 -38.68 2.33
N GLU A 12 20.19 -39.12 1.36
CA GLU A 12 20.73 -38.25 0.30
C GLU A 12 19.61 -37.65 -0.55
N THR A 13 18.66 -38.47 -0.99
CA THR A 13 17.52 -38.02 -1.80
C THR A 13 16.67 -37.01 -1.03
N GLN A 14 16.39 -37.28 0.24
CA GLN A 14 15.63 -36.37 1.10
C GLN A 14 16.40 -35.07 1.36
N SER A 15 17.70 -35.13 1.62
CA SER A 15 18.54 -33.94 1.78
C SER A 15 18.52 -33.05 0.52
N ARG A 16 18.59 -33.65 -0.68
CA ARG A 16 18.48 -32.93 -1.95
C ARG A 16 17.12 -32.27 -2.11
N LEU A 17 16.03 -33.02 -1.91
CA LEU A 17 14.66 -32.51 -2.06
C LEU A 17 14.31 -31.39 -1.07
N THR A 18 14.77 -31.51 0.18
CA THR A 18 14.65 -30.44 1.18
C THR A 18 15.42 -29.20 0.74
N THR A 19 16.68 -29.36 0.34
CA THR A 19 17.51 -28.24 -0.14
C THR A 19 16.86 -27.53 -1.35
N TRP A 20 16.34 -28.30 -2.30
CA TRP A 20 15.67 -27.75 -3.48
C TRP A 20 14.41 -26.99 -3.13
N THR A 21 13.62 -27.51 -2.18
CA THR A 21 12.41 -26.84 -1.71
C THR A 21 12.77 -25.52 -1.04
N ASP A 22 13.73 -25.53 -0.12
CA ASP A 22 14.16 -24.31 0.59
C ASP A 22 14.70 -23.23 -0.36
N GLU A 23 15.46 -23.61 -1.39
CA GLU A 23 15.99 -22.68 -2.39
C GLU A 23 14.87 -22.07 -3.26
N LEU A 24 13.89 -22.88 -3.66
CA LEU A 24 12.74 -22.41 -4.42
C LEU A 24 11.82 -21.50 -3.58
N GLU A 25 11.66 -21.82 -2.29
CA GLU A 25 10.89 -21.00 -1.35
C GLU A 25 11.56 -19.66 -1.09
N PHE A 26 12.89 -19.65 -0.92
CA PHE A 26 13.66 -18.41 -0.81
C PHE A 26 13.48 -17.49 -2.03
N LEU A 27 13.67 -18.02 -3.24
CA LEU A 27 13.51 -17.24 -4.46
C LEU A 27 12.06 -16.80 -4.65
N GLY A 28 11.10 -17.69 -4.39
CA GLY A 28 9.69 -17.39 -4.51
C GLY A 28 9.21 -16.32 -3.52
N TYR A 29 9.72 -16.32 -2.28
CA TYR A 29 9.48 -15.25 -1.31
C TYR A 29 9.92 -13.89 -1.85
N ILE A 30 11.18 -13.78 -2.34
CA ILE A 30 11.69 -12.53 -2.91
C ILE A 30 10.81 -12.06 -4.07
N LEU A 31 10.40 -13.00 -4.94
CA LEU A 31 9.53 -12.65 -6.05
C LEU A 31 8.18 -12.13 -5.58
N CYS A 32 7.55 -12.79 -4.60
CA CYS A 32 6.28 -12.37 -4.00
C CYS A 32 6.37 -10.93 -3.46
N GLU A 33 7.40 -10.61 -2.68
CA GLU A 33 7.63 -9.25 -2.15
C GLU A 33 7.71 -8.19 -3.26
N LEU A 34 8.29 -8.54 -4.40
CA LEU A 34 8.40 -7.64 -5.55
C LEU A 34 7.09 -7.48 -6.32
N VAL A 35 6.33 -8.56 -6.50
CA VAL A 35 5.12 -8.55 -7.36
C VAL A 35 3.86 -8.19 -6.60
N ASP A 36 3.83 -8.45 -5.28
CA ASP A 36 2.68 -8.29 -4.41
C ASP A 36 3.14 -8.13 -2.94
N ALA A 37 3.61 -6.92 -2.61
CA ALA A 37 4.20 -6.60 -1.30
C ALA A 37 3.22 -6.81 -0.12
N ASP A 38 1.91 -6.73 -0.38
CA ASP A 38 0.89 -6.98 0.64
C ASP A 38 0.39 -8.43 0.62
N GLY A 39 0.67 -9.20 -0.44
CA GLY A 39 0.14 -10.55 -0.63
C GLY A 39 0.64 -11.56 0.41
N LEU A 40 1.87 -11.41 0.88
CA LEU A 40 2.44 -12.24 1.94
C LEU A 40 2.06 -11.73 3.34
N SER A 41 2.13 -10.42 3.57
CA SER A 41 1.78 -9.82 4.87
C SER A 41 0.31 -10.03 5.24
N THR A 42 -0.62 -9.91 4.28
CA THR A 42 -2.06 -10.20 4.47
C THR A 42 -2.34 -11.66 4.84
N ARG A 43 -1.39 -12.56 4.57
CA ARG A 43 -1.45 -13.98 4.95
C ARG A 43 -0.65 -14.30 6.20
N GLY A 44 -0.14 -13.28 6.90
CA GLY A 44 0.61 -13.41 8.15
C GLY A 44 2.12 -13.62 7.98
N TYR A 45 2.66 -13.44 6.77
CA TYR A 45 4.08 -13.60 6.47
C TYR A 45 4.76 -12.23 6.34
N GLU A 46 5.16 -11.63 7.46
CA GLU A 46 5.69 -10.24 7.47
C GLU A 46 7.16 -10.10 7.05
N CYS A 47 8.00 -11.10 7.32
CA CYS A 47 9.43 -11.06 6.93
C CYS A 47 10.11 -12.44 6.88
N HIS A 48 9.33 -13.52 6.88
CA HIS A 48 9.82 -14.88 7.09
C HIS A 48 9.79 -15.71 5.81
N GLN A 49 10.80 -16.59 5.66
CA GLN A 49 10.80 -17.71 4.71
C GLN A 49 9.72 -18.79 5.05
N ALA A 50 8.65 -18.42 5.75
CA ALA A 50 7.56 -19.32 6.14
C ALA A 50 6.50 -19.47 5.04
N ALA A 51 6.59 -18.68 3.95
CA ALA A 51 5.77 -18.87 2.77
C ALA A 51 6.20 -20.16 2.07
N ASP A 52 5.45 -21.23 2.32
CA ASP A 52 5.71 -22.51 1.70
C ASP A 52 5.48 -22.42 0.17
N LEU A 53 6.08 -23.36 -0.57
CA LEU A 53 5.98 -23.37 -2.03
C LEU A 53 4.52 -23.33 -2.55
N PRO A 54 3.53 -24.01 -1.92
CA PRO A 54 2.11 -23.80 -2.22
C PRO A 54 1.65 -22.34 -2.10
N THR A 55 1.94 -21.65 -1.00
CA THR A 55 1.59 -20.25 -0.79
C THR A 55 2.19 -19.36 -1.87
N ILE A 56 3.45 -19.58 -2.23
CA ILE A 56 4.14 -18.86 -3.30
C ILE A 56 3.42 -19.06 -4.63
N VAL A 57 3.04 -20.30 -4.96
CA VAL A 57 2.27 -20.59 -6.18
C VAL A 57 0.96 -19.79 -6.19
N ASP A 58 0.26 -19.73 -5.05
CA ASP A 58 -1.03 -19.06 -4.95
C ASP A 58 -0.92 -17.52 -5.02
N VAL A 59 0.22 -16.93 -4.66
CA VAL A 59 0.51 -15.48 -4.90
C VAL A 59 0.89 -15.22 -6.35
N VAL A 60 1.83 -16.01 -6.90
CA VAL A 60 2.47 -15.72 -8.19
C VAL A 60 1.56 -16.09 -9.37
N GLN A 61 0.78 -17.16 -9.26
CA GLN A 61 -0.03 -17.67 -10.36
C GLN A 61 -1.09 -16.67 -10.86
N PRO A 62 -1.84 -15.94 -10.00
CA PRO A 62 -2.69 -14.84 -10.44
C PRO A 62 -1.92 -13.72 -11.16
N GLN A 63 -0.72 -13.36 -10.68
CA GLN A 63 0.10 -12.31 -11.29
C GLN A 63 0.59 -12.70 -12.69
N LEU A 64 0.79 -13.98 -12.95
CA LEU A 64 1.14 -14.51 -14.27
C LEU A 64 -0.02 -14.52 -15.27
N GLN A 65 -1.27 -14.37 -14.82
CA GLN A 65 -2.45 -14.38 -15.68
C GLN A 65 -2.93 -12.96 -16.02
N LYS A 66 -2.59 -11.97 -15.19
CA LYS A 66 -2.96 -10.57 -15.41
C LYS A 66 -2.17 -9.99 -16.60
N PRO A 67 -2.84 -9.52 -17.67
CA PRO A 67 -2.16 -8.95 -18.84
C PRO A 67 -1.35 -7.69 -18.50
N ASP A 68 -1.80 -6.94 -17.50
CA ASP A 68 -1.14 -5.72 -17.01
C ASP A 68 -0.42 -5.94 -15.66
N GLY A 69 -0.23 -7.21 -15.26
CA GLY A 69 0.48 -7.55 -14.03
C GLY A 69 1.96 -7.20 -14.09
N ARG A 70 2.61 -7.01 -12.94
CA ARG A 70 4.03 -6.61 -12.86
C ARG A 70 4.97 -7.54 -13.64
N LEU A 71 4.73 -8.84 -13.58
CA LEU A 71 5.49 -9.84 -14.35
C LEU A 71 5.28 -9.69 -15.87
N ALA A 72 4.07 -9.33 -16.29
CA ALA A 72 3.74 -9.17 -17.70
C ALA A 72 4.41 -7.94 -18.33
N GLN A 73 4.74 -6.94 -17.53
CA GLN A 73 5.44 -5.72 -17.98
C GLN A 73 6.93 -5.97 -18.24
N VAL A 74 7.55 -6.90 -17.50
CA VAL A 74 9.01 -7.11 -17.54
C VAL A 74 9.44 -8.43 -18.21
N MET A 75 8.52 -9.38 -18.44
CA MET A 75 8.84 -10.67 -19.07
C MET A 75 8.12 -10.85 -20.41
N ARG A 76 8.75 -11.55 -21.35
CA ARG A 76 8.12 -11.89 -22.63
C ARG A 76 7.02 -12.94 -22.43
N LYS A 77 6.01 -12.95 -23.31
CA LYS A 77 4.91 -13.94 -23.29
C LYS A 77 5.39 -15.40 -23.21
N LYS A 78 6.48 -15.74 -23.91
CA LYS A 78 7.08 -17.09 -23.88
C LYS A 78 7.65 -17.43 -22.50
N GLU A 79 8.27 -16.46 -21.82
CA GLU A 79 8.87 -16.64 -20.51
C GLU A 79 7.80 -16.72 -19.41
N LEU A 80 6.74 -15.91 -19.50
CA LEU A 80 5.56 -16.02 -18.63
C LEU A 80 4.90 -17.40 -18.74
N LYS A 81 4.78 -17.92 -19.97
CA LYS A 81 4.25 -19.27 -20.20
C LYS A 81 5.15 -20.34 -19.59
N ALA A 82 6.46 -20.21 -19.76
CA ALA A 82 7.43 -21.13 -19.17
C ALA A 82 7.38 -21.08 -17.63
N LEU A 83 7.40 -19.90 -17.03
CA LEU A 83 7.32 -19.72 -15.58
C LEU A 83 6.02 -20.32 -15.01
N ARG A 84 4.89 -20.12 -15.69
CA ARG A 84 3.61 -20.73 -15.30
C ARG A 84 3.66 -22.25 -15.30
N GLN A 85 4.24 -22.85 -16.34
CA GLN A 85 4.39 -24.31 -16.43
C GLN A 85 5.33 -24.84 -15.33
N SER A 86 6.47 -24.18 -15.16
CA SER A 86 7.47 -24.58 -14.17
C SER A 86 6.96 -24.44 -12.73
N ILE A 87 6.22 -23.38 -12.38
CA ILE A 87 5.64 -23.22 -11.04
C ILE A 87 4.63 -24.32 -10.72
N ALA A 88 3.83 -24.73 -11.71
CA ALA A 88 2.92 -25.87 -11.53
C ALA A 88 3.67 -27.17 -11.22
N GLN A 89 4.86 -27.36 -11.81
CA GLN A 89 5.73 -28.51 -11.55
C GLN A 89 6.48 -28.41 -10.22
N ALA A 90 6.71 -27.19 -9.69
CA ALA A 90 7.35 -26.98 -8.40
C ALA A 90 6.63 -27.73 -7.25
N LYS A 91 5.29 -27.82 -7.33
CA LYS A 91 4.46 -28.59 -6.39
C LYS A 91 4.87 -30.07 -6.31
N GLN A 92 5.40 -30.63 -7.40
CA GLN A 92 5.86 -32.02 -7.42
C GLN A 92 7.10 -32.20 -6.53
N ILE A 93 8.05 -31.27 -6.57
CA ILE A 93 9.26 -31.29 -5.72
C ILE A 93 8.86 -31.26 -4.24
N ARG A 94 8.03 -30.28 -3.84
CA ARG A 94 7.53 -30.17 -2.47
C ARG A 94 6.74 -31.41 -2.03
N ASN A 95 5.91 -31.98 -2.90
CA ASN A 95 5.15 -33.19 -2.57
C ASN A 95 6.06 -34.41 -2.39
N GLN A 96 7.12 -34.57 -3.21
CA GLN A 96 8.08 -35.66 -3.00
C GLN A 96 8.83 -35.50 -1.66
N MET A 97 9.19 -34.27 -1.30
CA MET A 97 9.81 -33.94 -0.02
C MET A 97 8.87 -34.23 1.16
N ALA A 98 7.66 -33.67 1.15
CA ALA A 98 6.71 -33.76 2.26
C ALA A 98 6.21 -35.19 2.53
N HIS A 99 6.12 -36.02 1.49
CA HIS A 99 5.71 -37.43 1.62
C HIS A 99 6.88 -38.40 1.81
N HIS A 100 8.11 -37.90 1.98
CA HIS A 100 9.31 -38.71 2.09
C HIS A 100 9.42 -39.78 0.99
N ALA A 101 9.05 -39.40 -0.23
CA ALA A 101 9.05 -40.31 -1.36
C ALA A 101 10.50 -40.64 -1.77
N THR A 102 10.71 -41.86 -2.26
CA THR A 102 11.97 -42.30 -2.87
C THR A 102 11.78 -42.39 -4.39
N PRO A 103 11.83 -41.26 -5.12
CA PRO A 103 11.76 -41.29 -6.57
C PRO A 103 12.92 -42.12 -7.13
N ASP A 104 12.68 -42.77 -8.26
CA ASP A 104 13.76 -43.38 -9.04
C ASP A 104 14.71 -42.30 -9.61
N GLU A 105 15.87 -42.73 -10.11
CA GLU A 105 16.88 -41.81 -10.64
C GLU A 105 16.35 -40.95 -11.79
N GLN A 106 15.48 -41.51 -12.65
CA GLN A 106 14.98 -40.77 -13.81
C GLN A 106 14.09 -39.63 -13.35
N LYS A 107 13.15 -39.92 -12.45
CA LYS A 107 12.28 -38.93 -11.84
C LYS A 107 13.08 -37.89 -11.04
N LEU A 108 14.17 -38.30 -10.36
CA LEU A 108 15.04 -37.37 -9.65
C LEU A 108 15.75 -36.41 -10.61
N ARG A 109 16.23 -36.90 -11.77
CA ARG A 109 16.81 -36.07 -12.84
C ARG A 109 15.79 -35.09 -13.42
N ASP A 110 14.56 -35.52 -13.64
CA ASP A 110 13.49 -34.67 -14.16
C ASP A 110 13.17 -33.54 -13.16
N LEU A 111 13.05 -33.87 -11.87
CA LEU A 111 12.84 -32.89 -10.79
C LEU A 111 14.00 -31.89 -10.68
N GLU A 112 15.24 -32.35 -10.83
CA GLU A 112 16.42 -31.48 -10.84
C GLU A 112 16.40 -30.50 -12.02
N SER A 113 15.99 -30.96 -13.20
CA SER A 113 15.84 -30.11 -14.38
C SER A 113 14.76 -29.04 -14.20
N THR A 114 13.61 -29.43 -13.63
CA THR A 114 12.55 -28.50 -13.22
C THR A 114 13.07 -27.48 -12.21
N LYS A 115 13.81 -27.92 -11.18
CA LYS A 115 14.41 -27.04 -10.16
C LYS A 115 15.32 -26.00 -10.78
N ARG A 116 16.28 -26.42 -11.64
CA ARG A 116 17.22 -25.49 -12.29
C ARG A 116 16.48 -24.47 -13.15
N SER A 117 15.55 -24.94 -13.97
CA SER A 117 14.73 -24.07 -14.83
C SER A 117 13.92 -23.05 -14.02
N LEU A 118 13.38 -23.46 -12.87
CA LEU A 118 12.67 -22.56 -11.95
C LEU A 118 13.60 -21.52 -11.33
N CYS A 119 14.78 -21.92 -10.84
CA CYS A 119 15.75 -20.99 -10.28
C CYS A 119 16.13 -19.92 -11.31
N ASP A 120 16.43 -20.30 -12.55
CA ASP A 120 16.81 -19.37 -13.61
C ASP A 120 15.67 -18.40 -13.99
N LEU A 121 14.43 -18.88 -13.98
CA LEU A 121 13.27 -18.05 -14.29
C LEU A 121 12.94 -17.11 -13.13
N PHE A 122 13.06 -17.56 -11.89
CA PHE A 122 12.88 -16.73 -10.70
C PHE A 122 13.96 -15.65 -10.62
N GLU A 123 15.25 -16.00 -10.73
CA GLU A 123 16.32 -15.00 -10.67
C GLU A 123 16.16 -13.93 -11.75
N ARG A 124 15.82 -14.33 -12.99
CA ARG A 124 15.54 -13.36 -14.06
C ARG A 124 14.33 -12.48 -13.74
N ALA A 125 13.22 -13.07 -13.34
CA ALA A 125 12.01 -12.32 -13.01
C ALA A 125 12.26 -11.33 -11.86
N ILE A 126 12.94 -11.77 -10.79
CA ILE A 126 13.31 -10.95 -9.64
C ILE A 126 14.15 -9.77 -10.09
N LYS A 127 15.24 -10.00 -10.85
CA LYS A 127 16.12 -8.93 -11.33
C LYS A 127 15.38 -7.93 -12.21
N SER A 128 14.53 -8.42 -13.12
CA SER A 128 13.76 -7.55 -14.02
C SER A 128 12.72 -6.71 -13.28
N VAL A 129 11.98 -7.28 -12.31
CA VAL A 129 11.02 -6.52 -11.51
C VAL A 129 11.74 -5.56 -10.56
N ALA A 130 12.85 -5.99 -9.95
CA ALA A 130 13.64 -5.15 -9.05
C ALA A 130 14.18 -3.91 -9.77
N LEU A 131 14.67 -4.07 -11.02
CA LEU A 131 15.13 -2.98 -11.85
C LEU A 131 14.00 -2.00 -12.21
N GLU A 132 12.83 -2.53 -12.63
CA GLU A 132 11.66 -1.71 -12.96
C GLU A 132 11.16 -0.89 -11.77
N ARG A 133 11.22 -1.45 -10.56
CA ARG A 133 10.78 -0.80 -9.31
C ARG A 133 11.87 -0.01 -8.59
N GLU A 134 13.07 0.11 -9.16
CA GLU A 134 14.25 0.70 -8.52
C GLU A 134 14.52 0.14 -7.10
N THR A 135 14.19 -1.15 -6.89
CA THR A 135 14.32 -1.82 -5.60
C THR A 135 15.68 -2.52 -5.54
N GLY A 136 16.62 -1.96 -4.78
CA GLY A 136 17.98 -2.52 -4.67
C GLY A 136 18.13 -3.66 -3.67
N GLN A 137 17.17 -3.87 -2.77
CA GLN A 137 17.29 -4.85 -1.68
C GLN A 137 15.93 -5.29 -1.10
N ILE A 138 15.87 -6.52 -0.58
CA ILE A 138 14.69 -7.07 0.12
C ILE A 138 15.07 -7.61 1.50
N PRO A 139 14.27 -7.36 2.56
CA PRO A 139 14.44 -8.02 3.85
C PRO A 139 14.05 -9.50 3.76
N TRP A 140 14.87 -10.38 4.34
CA TRP A 140 14.65 -11.82 4.40
C TRP A 140 15.05 -12.37 5.78
N SER A 141 14.21 -13.22 6.36
CA SER A 141 14.51 -13.96 7.58
C SER A 141 14.57 -15.47 7.30
N PRO A 142 15.75 -16.12 7.41
CA PRO A 142 15.88 -17.57 7.24
C PRO A 142 15.15 -18.37 8.33
N CYS A 143 14.21 -19.23 7.92
CA CYS A 143 13.37 -20.01 8.83
C CYS A 143 14.12 -21.10 9.62
N CYS A 144 15.23 -21.63 9.09
CA CYS A 144 16.04 -22.67 9.74
C CYS A 144 16.63 -22.24 11.10
N HIS A 145 16.50 -20.97 11.47
CA HIS A 145 16.97 -20.42 12.74
C HIS A 145 15.84 -20.12 13.73
N ILE A 146 14.57 -20.26 13.37
CA ILE A 146 13.44 -20.05 14.29
C ILE A 146 13.54 -21.03 15.48
N TYR A 147 13.85 -22.31 15.26
CA TYR A 147 13.97 -23.27 16.36
C TYR A 147 15.20 -23.10 17.27
N LYS A 148 16.28 -22.47 16.80
CA LYS A 148 17.52 -22.28 17.59
C LYS A 148 17.65 -20.88 18.19
N THR A 149 16.96 -19.89 17.63
CA THR A 149 17.08 -18.47 18.03
C THR A 149 15.92 -17.99 18.88
N TYR A 150 14.81 -18.73 18.96
CA TYR A 150 13.79 -18.57 20.00
C TYR A 150 14.29 -19.14 21.35
N THR A 151 15.44 -18.66 21.80
CA THR A 151 15.66 -18.48 23.24
C THR A 151 15.11 -17.08 23.54
N GLU A 152 14.38 -16.92 24.65
CA GLU A 152 13.48 -15.81 25.01
C GLU A 152 14.03 -14.36 24.92
N GLN A 153 15.23 -14.14 24.40
CA GLN A 153 15.93 -12.86 24.31
C GLN A 153 16.36 -12.44 22.89
N ARG A 154 16.11 -13.22 21.83
CA ARG A 154 16.59 -12.87 20.47
C ARG A 154 15.45 -12.71 19.47
N GLN A 155 15.36 -11.51 18.91
CA GLN A 155 14.53 -11.20 17.74
C GLN A 155 14.93 -12.08 16.54
N PRO A 156 14.02 -12.35 15.60
CA PRO A 156 14.34 -13.10 14.38
C PRO A 156 15.48 -12.41 13.62
N LEU A 157 16.41 -13.21 13.10
CA LEU A 157 17.46 -12.71 12.23
C LEU A 157 16.82 -12.16 10.95
N VAL A 158 16.94 -10.86 10.72
CA VAL A 158 16.53 -10.23 9.47
C VAL A 158 17.79 -9.81 8.73
N VAL A 159 17.93 -10.29 7.50
CA VAL A 159 19.06 -10.02 6.62
C VAL A 159 18.55 -9.27 5.40
N THR A 160 19.29 -8.26 4.97
CA THR A 160 19.00 -7.53 3.74
C THR A 160 19.67 -8.23 2.56
N VAL A 161 18.87 -8.75 1.63
CA VAL A 161 19.34 -9.41 0.41
C VAL A 161 19.47 -8.35 -0.70
N PRO A 162 20.68 -8.06 -1.18
CA PRO A 162 20.84 -7.17 -2.34
C PRO A 162 20.32 -7.86 -3.61
N LEU A 163 19.62 -7.09 -4.45
CA LEU A 163 19.08 -7.55 -5.73
C LEU A 163 19.97 -7.12 -6.90
N ASN A 164 21.29 -7.21 -6.71
CA ASN A 164 22.29 -6.85 -7.71
C ASN A 164 22.52 -7.99 -8.73
N ASP A 165 23.56 -7.87 -9.55
CA ASP A 165 23.88 -8.86 -10.59
C ASP A 165 24.34 -10.23 -10.05
N GLU A 166 24.64 -10.34 -8.76
CA GLU A 166 25.03 -11.61 -8.12
C GLU A 166 23.89 -12.65 -8.17
N SER A 167 24.21 -13.94 -8.08
CA SER A 167 23.19 -14.98 -7.90
C SER A 167 22.61 -14.90 -6.50
N LEU A 168 21.28 -14.90 -6.41
CA LEU A 168 20.56 -14.81 -5.14
C LEU A 168 20.80 -16.07 -4.29
N LEU A 169 20.95 -17.23 -4.92
CA LEU A 169 21.30 -18.47 -4.22
C LEU A 169 22.72 -18.42 -3.64
N SER A 170 23.67 -17.79 -4.32
CA SER A 170 25.02 -17.57 -3.78
C SER A 170 25.00 -16.67 -2.55
N ILE A 171 24.22 -15.57 -2.60
CA ILE A 171 24.02 -14.68 -1.44
C ILE A 171 23.40 -15.46 -0.28
N ARG A 172 22.33 -16.23 -0.53
CA ARG A 172 21.69 -17.09 0.47
C ARG A 172 22.70 -18.02 1.13
N GLN A 173 23.51 -18.72 0.34
CA GLN A 173 24.52 -19.64 0.87
C GLN A 173 25.58 -18.95 1.72
N ARG A 174 26.00 -17.74 1.35
CA ARG A 174 26.95 -16.93 2.15
C ARG A 174 26.34 -16.55 3.49
N VAL A 175 25.12 -16.01 3.47
CA VAL A 175 24.39 -15.59 4.68
C VAL A 175 24.19 -16.76 5.65
N LEU A 176 23.81 -17.94 5.13
CA LEU A 176 23.65 -19.13 5.96
C LEU A 176 24.98 -19.60 6.54
N ARG A 177 26.07 -19.64 5.74
CA ARG A 177 27.42 -20.03 6.21
C ARG A 177 28.00 -19.08 7.25
N ASP A 178 27.86 -17.77 7.04
CA ASP A 178 28.37 -16.75 7.96
C ASP A 178 27.68 -16.87 9.32
N HIS A 179 26.36 -17.14 9.31
CA HIS A 179 25.59 -17.34 10.53
C HIS A 179 25.96 -18.65 11.25
N ASP A 180 26.11 -19.75 10.52
CA ASP A 180 26.56 -21.03 11.09
C ASP A 180 27.97 -20.89 11.69
N SER A 181 28.88 -20.16 11.04
CA SER A 181 30.23 -19.88 11.54
C SER A 181 30.22 -19.05 12.84
N ILE A 182 29.32 -18.07 12.92
CA ILE A 182 29.11 -17.28 14.16
C ILE A 182 28.58 -18.19 15.27
N GLN A 183 27.67 -19.13 14.98
CA GLN A 183 27.18 -20.09 15.97
C GLN A 183 28.25 -21.10 16.40
N GLU A 184 29.02 -21.66 15.47
CA GLU A 184 30.09 -22.61 15.77
C GLU A 184 31.22 -21.97 16.58
N GLY A 185 31.58 -20.71 16.29
CA GLY A 185 32.53 -19.93 17.09
C GLY A 185 32.04 -19.65 18.51
N LEU A 186 30.71 -19.59 18.73
CA LEU A 186 30.12 -19.49 20.07
C LEU A 186 30.12 -20.84 20.81
N LEU A 187 29.98 -21.96 20.09
CA LEU A 187 30.00 -23.31 20.64
C LEU A 187 31.43 -23.78 20.95
N HIS A 188 32.42 -23.37 20.14
CA HIS A 188 33.84 -23.63 20.35
C HIS A 188 34.45 -22.57 21.27
N ARG A 189 33.89 -22.44 22.49
CA ARG A 189 34.60 -21.74 23.55
C ARG A 189 35.89 -22.51 23.84
N ARG A 190 37.04 -21.84 23.65
CA ARG A 190 38.36 -22.32 24.12
C ARG A 190 38.23 -22.95 25.51
N PRO A 191 38.92 -24.06 25.80
CA PRO A 191 38.89 -24.67 27.12
C PRO A 191 39.19 -23.58 28.16
N LYS A 192 38.24 -23.35 29.06
CA LYS A 192 38.36 -22.34 30.12
C LYS A 192 39.59 -22.70 30.96
N HIS A 193 40.68 -21.96 30.79
CA HIS A 193 41.62 -21.79 31.89
C HIS A 193 40.81 -21.27 33.09
N LYS A 194 40.97 -21.87 34.26
CA LYS A 194 40.27 -21.43 35.48
C LYS A 194 40.57 -19.95 35.70
N ALA A 195 39.60 -19.09 35.41
CA ALA A 195 39.68 -17.66 35.67
C ALA A 195 39.85 -17.46 37.18
N THR A 196 40.89 -16.74 37.57
CA THR A 196 41.10 -16.21 38.92
C THR A 196 39.91 -15.34 39.33
N GLU A 197 39.62 -15.26 40.63
CA GLU A 197 38.45 -14.55 41.16
C GLU A 197 38.40 -13.08 40.73
N GLU A 198 39.56 -12.42 40.65
CA GLU A 198 39.70 -11.05 40.13
C GLU A 198 39.27 -10.91 38.66
N SER A 199 39.56 -11.92 37.83
CA SER A 199 39.14 -11.89 36.42
C SER A 199 37.63 -12.08 36.26
N ARG A 200 36.97 -12.76 37.21
CA ARG A 200 35.51 -12.93 37.21
C ARG A 200 34.81 -11.65 37.62
N GLN A 201 35.32 -10.98 38.65
CA GLN A 201 34.78 -9.70 39.10
C GLN A 201 34.91 -8.65 38.00
N LYS A 202 36.08 -8.54 37.37
CA LYS A 202 36.29 -7.60 36.26
C LYS A 202 35.35 -7.85 35.07
N GLN A 203 35.12 -9.11 34.69
CA GLN A 203 34.17 -9.43 33.62
C GLN A 203 32.72 -9.06 33.98
N LYS A 204 32.34 -9.21 35.25
CA LYS A 204 31.02 -8.82 35.74
C LYS A 204 30.86 -7.30 35.68
N ASP A 205 31.86 -6.56 36.15
CA ASP A 205 31.87 -5.10 36.14
C ASP A 205 31.85 -4.55 34.70
N ASP A 206 32.63 -5.14 33.79
CA ASP A 206 32.64 -4.78 32.36
C ASP A 206 31.28 -5.05 31.70
N TYR A 207 30.62 -6.16 32.06
CA TYR A 207 29.30 -6.50 31.56
C TYR A 207 28.21 -5.54 32.06
N GLU A 208 28.21 -5.21 33.35
CA GLU A 208 27.30 -4.24 33.94
C GLU A 208 27.51 -2.83 33.36
N ALA A 209 28.77 -2.44 33.15
CA ALA A 209 29.12 -1.19 32.47
C ALA A 209 28.64 -1.17 31.01
N ALA A 210 28.77 -2.29 30.27
CA ALA A 210 28.30 -2.40 28.90
C ALA A 210 26.76 -2.30 28.79
N ILE A 211 26.03 -2.94 29.70
CA ILE A 211 24.56 -2.81 29.78
C ILE A 211 24.17 -1.36 30.04
N THR A 212 24.82 -0.71 31.01
CA THR A 212 24.53 0.67 31.38
C THR A 212 24.78 1.62 30.20
N ARG A 213 25.90 1.46 29.48
CA ARG A 213 26.21 2.23 28.26
C ARG A 213 25.17 2.02 27.17
N ARG A 214 24.69 0.78 26.98
CA ARG A 214 23.65 0.47 25.99
C ARG A 214 22.33 1.16 26.34
N ARG A 215 21.93 1.15 27.61
CA ARG A 215 20.71 1.82 28.10
C ARG A 215 20.79 3.34 27.90
N GLN A 216 21.90 3.96 28.28
CA GLN A 216 22.13 5.39 28.07
C GLN A 216 22.13 5.79 26.59
N LYS A 217 22.70 4.95 25.71
CA LYS A 217 22.66 5.20 24.25
C LYS A 217 21.23 5.15 23.72
N GLN A 218 20.42 4.22 24.21
CA GLN A 218 19.02 4.10 23.84
C GLN A 218 18.20 5.30 24.33
N GLU A 219 18.39 5.74 25.57
CA GLU A 219 17.74 6.93 26.13
C GLU A 219 18.09 8.20 25.35
N ARG A 220 19.37 8.40 25.01
CA ARG A 220 19.80 9.52 24.17
C ARG A 220 19.16 9.50 22.78
N HIS A 221 19.07 8.32 22.17
CA HIS A 221 18.43 8.17 20.86
C HIS A 221 16.93 8.49 20.92
N MET A 222 16.23 8.01 21.95
CA MET A 222 14.81 8.33 22.20
C MET A 222 14.61 9.83 22.44
N ALA A 223 15.49 10.48 23.21
CA ALA A 223 15.43 11.92 23.45
C ALA A 223 15.64 12.74 22.17
N LEU A 224 16.60 12.35 21.32
CA LEU A 224 16.84 13.00 20.02
C LEU A 224 15.64 12.85 19.07
N GLN A 225 15.04 11.66 19.02
CA GLN A 225 13.82 11.42 18.22
C GLN A 225 12.65 12.25 18.72
N SER A 226 12.43 12.28 20.04
CA SER A 226 11.40 13.10 20.68
C SER A 226 11.58 14.58 20.33
N HIS A 227 12.80 15.12 20.49
CA HIS A 227 13.10 16.51 20.15
C HIS A 227 12.83 16.81 18.67
N SER A 228 13.24 15.93 17.75
CA SER A 228 12.98 16.10 16.31
C SER A 228 11.49 16.09 15.98
N LEU A 229 10.69 15.27 16.67
CA LEU A 229 9.24 15.25 16.50
C LEU A 229 8.60 16.54 17.02
N THR A 230 9.02 17.05 18.17
CA THR A 230 8.52 18.31 18.73
C THR A 230 8.80 19.49 17.81
N GLU A 231 10.01 19.59 17.25
CA GLU A 231 10.33 20.64 16.27
C GLU A 231 9.48 20.56 15.00
N LYS A 232 9.20 19.34 14.52
CA LYS A 232 8.33 19.14 13.34
C LYS A 232 6.89 19.54 13.63
N LEU A 233 6.37 19.21 14.82
CA LEU A 233 5.04 19.60 15.25
C LEU A 233 4.91 21.12 15.35
N GLN A 234 5.88 21.79 16.00
CA GLN A 234 5.90 23.24 16.12
C GLN A 234 5.87 23.93 14.74
N LYS A 235 6.68 23.46 13.78
CA LYS A 235 6.67 23.99 12.41
C LYS A 235 5.34 23.76 11.69
N LEU A 236 4.61 22.70 12.02
CA LEU A 236 3.33 22.38 11.42
C LEU A 236 2.22 23.26 12.00
N GLU A 237 2.26 23.50 13.31
CA GLU A 237 1.37 24.43 14.03
C GLU A 237 1.56 25.87 13.52
N GLU A 238 2.79 26.35 13.41
CA GLU A 238 3.08 27.68 12.83
C GLU A 238 2.56 27.83 11.39
N ARG A 239 2.62 26.77 10.57
CA ARG A 239 2.08 26.78 9.21
C ARG A 239 0.56 26.80 9.21
N PHE A 240 -0.06 26.07 10.14
CA PHE A 240 -1.50 26.02 10.29
C PHE A 240 -2.04 27.39 10.72
N ASP A 241 -1.42 28.04 11.70
CA ASP A 241 -1.80 29.37 12.18
C ASP A 241 -1.69 30.42 11.07
N ARG A 242 -0.56 30.44 10.34
CA ARG A 242 -0.41 31.33 9.17
C ARG A 242 -1.48 31.08 8.10
N SER A 243 -1.82 29.82 7.84
CA SER A 243 -2.86 29.47 6.87
C SER A 243 -4.24 29.96 7.34
N GLN A 244 -4.54 29.86 8.64
CA GLN A 244 -5.75 30.41 9.21
C GLN A 244 -5.79 31.94 9.07
N GLU A 245 -4.73 32.66 9.44
CA GLU A 245 -4.66 34.12 9.30
C GLU A 245 -4.86 34.57 7.84
N LEU A 246 -4.24 33.87 6.88
CA LEU A 246 -4.45 34.12 5.45
C LEU A 246 -5.89 33.83 5.00
N SER A 247 -6.55 32.86 5.63
CA SER A 247 -7.95 32.54 5.33
C SER A 247 -8.90 33.60 5.92
N TYR A 248 -8.65 34.06 7.15
CA TYR A 248 -9.42 35.13 7.78
C TYR A 248 -9.28 36.46 7.05
N THR A 249 -8.08 36.82 6.60
CA THR A 249 -7.86 38.03 5.79
C THR A 249 -8.62 37.97 4.47
N LYS A 250 -8.62 36.82 3.78
CA LYS A 250 -9.45 36.63 2.56
C LYS A 250 -10.95 36.77 2.85
N LEU A 251 -11.43 36.18 3.94
CA LEU A 251 -12.84 36.31 4.34
C LEU A 251 -13.22 37.75 4.67
N ASN A 252 -12.34 38.51 5.33
CA ASN A 252 -12.57 39.93 5.61
C ASN A 252 -12.68 40.75 4.32
N VAL A 253 -11.81 40.51 3.34
CA VAL A 253 -11.89 41.19 2.02
C VAL A 253 -13.22 40.87 1.33
N ILE A 254 -13.67 39.61 1.36
CA ILE A 254 -14.96 39.22 0.78
C ILE A 254 -16.12 39.91 1.52
N LYS A 255 -16.05 39.97 2.86
CA LYS A 255 -17.06 40.63 3.70
C LYS A 255 -17.17 42.12 3.39
N GLU A 256 -16.05 42.81 3.25
CA GLU A 256 -16.02 44.22 2.85
C GLU A 256 -16.64 44.43 1.47
N ARG A 257 -16.29 43.58 0.50
CA ARG A 257 -16.86 43.63 -0.85
C ARG A 257 -18.37 43.42 -0.85
N MET A 258 -18.87 42.44 -0.11
CA MET A 258 -20.32 42.21 0.05
C MET A 258 -21.01 43.41 0.71
N GLY A 259 -20.36 44.06 1.68
CA GLY A 259 -20.86 45.29 2.29
C GLY A 259 -21.03 46.41 1.28
N ALA A 260 -20.01 46.64 0.45
CA ALA A 260 -20.05 47.63 -0.62
C ALA A 260 -21.15 47.33 -1.66
N GLU A 261 -21.28 46.06 -2.09
CA GLU A 261 -22.34 45.63 -3.00
C GLU A 261 -23.74 45.86 -2.40
N LYS A 262 -23.91 45.61 -1.09
CA LYS A 262 -25.16 45.86 -0.38
C LYS A 262 -25.50 47.35 -0.31
N GLU A 263 -24.51 48.22 -0.07
CA GLU A 263 -24.72 49.67 -0.13
C GLU A 263 -25.13 50.13 -1.53
N ILE A 264 -24.44 49.64 -2.57
CA ILE A 264 -24.79 49.93 -3.96
C ILE A 264 -26.22 49.49 -4.25
N PHE A 265 -26.61 48.28 -3.83
CA PHE A 265 -27.97 47.78 -3.97
C PHE A 265 -28.98 48.68 -3.27
N HIS A 266 -28.72 49.13 -2.04
CA HIS A 266 -29.60 50.06 -1.33
C HIS A 266 -29.69 51.43 -2.00
N ARG A 267 -28.59 51.97 -2.54
CA ARG A 267 -28.60 53.19 -3.35
C ARG A 267 -29.42 53.01 -4.62
N MET A 268 -29.19 51.96 -5.40
CA MET A 268 -30.01 51.66 -6.60
C MET A 268 -31.49 51.50 -6.25
N ARG A 269 -31.81 50.76 -5.18
CA ARG A 269 -33.19 50.58 -4.72
C ARG A 269 -33.83 51.92 -4.33
N THR A 270 -33.12 52.78 -3.61
CA THR A 270 -33.65 54.11 -3.24
C THR A 270 -33.79 55.03 -4.43
N GLU A 271 -32.89 54.97 -5.43
CA GLU A 271 -33.06 55.69 -6.70
C GLU A 271 -34.26 55.19 -7.49
N ILE A 272 -34.45 53.87 -7.59
CA ILE A 272 -35.62 53.26 -8.25
C ILE A 272 -36.90 53.66 -7.52
N LEU A 273 -36.92 53.61 -6.19
CA LEU A 273 -38.07 54.05 -5.40
C LEU A 273 -38.33 55.56 -5.54
N LYS A 274 -37.28 56.40 -5.57
CA LYS A 274 -37.44 57.84 -5.84
C LYS A 274 -37.94 58.12 -7.25
N ARG A 275 -37.52 57.33 -8.25
CA ARG A 275 -38.03 57.38 -9.63
C ARG A 275 -39.44 56.80 -9.75
N GLY A 276 -39.80 55.83 -8.92
CA GLY A 276 -41.13 55.19 -8.89
C GLY A 276 -42.15 55.92 -8.02
N VAL A 277 -41.74 56.90 -7.21
CA VAL A 277 -42.62 57.70 -6.34
C VAL A 277 -42.98 59.06 -6.95
N LEU A 278 -42.59 59.34 -8.21
CA LEU A 278 -43.07 60.51 -8.92
C LEU A 278 -43.64 60.15 -10.30
N GLN A 279 -44.94 60.46 -10.41
CA GLN A 279 -45.80 60.61 -11.57
C GLN A 279 -46.47 59.33 -12.10
N PRO A 280 -47.78 59.09 -11.77
CA PRO A 280 -48.62 58.29 -12.65
C PRO A 280 -48.66 59.02 -14.00
N ALA A 281 -48.00 58.42 -14.99
CA ALA A 281 -48.07 58.85 -16.37
C ALA A 281 -49.51 58.69 -16.86
N GLY A 282 -50.27 59.78 -16.79
CA GLY A 282 -51.03 60.31 -17.92
C GLY A 282 -52.21 59.55 -18.52
N ASP A 283 -52.55 58.31 -18.13
CA ASP A 283 -53.55 57.52 -18.88
C ASP A 283 -54.56 56.72 -18.03
N GLU A 284 -54.72 57.01 -16.74
CA GLU A 284 -55.81 56.41 -15.95
C GLU A 284 -57.22 57.00 -16.18
N PRO A 285 -57.42 58.33 -16.42
CA PRO A 285 -58.78 58.85 -16.61
C PRO A 285 -59.37 58.41 -17.95
N THR A 286 -58.54 58.12 -18.97
CA THR A 286 -58.97 57.61 -20.28
C THR A 286 -59.45 56.16 -20.21
N LEU A 287 -58.77 55.31 -19.43
CA LEU A 287 -59.20 53.93 -19.17
C LEU A 287 -60.50 53.88 -18.34
N PHE A 288 -60.63 54.72 -17.32
CA PHE A 288 -61.85 54.77 -16.50
C PHE A 288 -63.05 55.31 -17.29
N MET A 289 -62.85 56.33 -18.13
CA MET A 289 -63.90 56.88 -19.00
C MET A 289 -64.33 55.88 -20.08
N THR A 290 -63.40 55.12 -20.67
CA THR A 290 -63.74 54.09 -21.67
C THR A 290 -64.52 52.92 -21.07
N ILE A 291 -64.19 52.50 -19.85
CA ILE A 291 -64.95 51.47 -19.12
C ILE A 291 -66.37 51.97 -18.78
N LEU A 292 -66.51 53.21 -18.28
CA LEU A 292 -67.82 53.81 -18.03
C LEU A 292 -68.68 53.94 -19.30
N LEU A 293 -68.05 54.32 -20.42
CA LEU A 293 -68.75 54.42 -21.71
C LEU A 293 -69.20 53.04 -22.22
N ALA A 294 -68.36 52.02 -22.07
CA ALA A 294 -68.67 50.65 -22.48
C ALA A 294 -69.79 50.03 -21.65
N ILE A 295 -69.86 50.32 -20.35
CA ILE A 295 -70.92 49.82 -19.46
C ILE A 295 -72.24 50.57 -19.65
N SER A 296 -72.19 51.86 -20.00
CA SER A 296 -73.40 52.66 -20.24
C SER A 296 -73.99 52.46 -21.64
N SER A 297 -73.17 52.13 -22.65
CA SER A 297 -73.58 51.88 -24.05
C SER A 297 -74.80 50.96 -24.22
N PRO A 298 -74.93 49.81 -23.53
CA PRO A 298 -76.08 48.90 -23.68
C PRO A 298 -77.38 49.45 -23.10
N LEU A 299 -77.36 50.52 -22.28
CA LEU A 299 -78.54 51.11 -21.66
C LEU A 299 -79.21 52.17 -22.53
N TRP A 300 -78.49 52.78 -23.47
CA TRP A 300 -79.05 53.78 -24.38
C TRP A 300 -79.84 53.15 -25.53
N ILE A 301 -79.43 51.96 -25.99
CA ILE A 301 -80.08 51.28 -27.12
C ILE A 301 -81.54 50.90 -26.81
N PRO A 302 -81.88 50.32 -25.64
CA PRO A 302 -83.27 50.07 -25.25
C PRO A 302 -84.07 51.37 -25.06
N CYS A 303 -83.48 52.41 -24.46
CA CYS A 303 -84.16 53.69 -24.25
C CYS A 303 -84.50 54.40 -25.57
N VAL A 304 -83.61 54.36 -26.56
CA VAL A 304 -83.87 54.89 -27.90
C VAL A 304 -84.93 54.06 -28.62
N LEU A 305 -84.90 52.73 -28.50
CA LEU A 305 -85.94 51.85 -29.06
C LEU A 305 -87.31 52.11 -28.43
N ILE A 306 -87.38 52.27 -27.10
CA ILE A 306 -88.62 52.60 -26.38
C ILE A 306 -89.12 53.99 -26.81
N TYR A 307 -88.24 54.99 -26.90
CA TYR A 307 -88.60 56.33 -27.39
C TYR A 307 -89.10 56.30 -28.85
N HIS A 308 -88.48 55.48 -29.71
CA HIS A 308 -88.92 55.32 -31.09
C HIS A 308 -90.26 54.59 -31.21
N LEU A 309 -90.54 53.61 -30.35
CA LEU A 309 -91.84 52.94 -30.29
C LEU A 309 -92.93 53.88 -29.74
N TYR A 310 -92.62 54.68 -28.72
CA TYR A 310 -93.56 55.64 -28.15
C TYR A 310 -93.90 56.79 -29.10
N SER A 311 -92.91 57.34 -29.80
CA SER A 311 -93.11 58.42 -30.78
C SER A 311 -93.87 57.96 -32.03
N ARG A 312 -93.84 56.66 -32.35
CA ARG A 312 -94.59 56.07 -33.47
C ARG A 312 -96.02 55.65 -33.11
N SER A 313 -96.36 55.65 -31.81
CA SER A 313 -97.69 55.30 -31.30
C SER A 313 -98.60 56.52 -31.05
N TYR A 314 -98.09 57.73 -31.32
CA TYR A 314 -98.84 58.99 -31.34
C TYR A 314 -98.81 59.59 -32.76
N VAL A 315 -99.47 58.91 -33.70
CA VAL A 315 -100.06 59.47 -34.92
C VAL A 315 -101.45 58.87 -35.05
#